data_AF-A0A7X2PL28-F1
#
_entry.id   AF-A0A7X2PL28-F1
#
_cell.length_a   1.000
_cell.length_b   1.000
_cell.length_c   1.000
_cell.angle_alpha   90.00
_cell.angle_beta   90.00
_cell.angle_gamma   90.00
#
_symmetry.space_group_name_H-M   'P 1'
#
loop_
_entity.id
_entity.type
_entity.pdbx_description
1 polymer ?
#
loop_
_entity_poly.entity_id
_entity_poly.type
_entity_poly.pdbx_seq_one_letter_code
_entity_poly.pdbx_strand_id
1 'polypeptide(L)'
;MTVTLHMVKDRAMAEPANQERIEFFCRKYPGMKLILAHAARGFNPYHTIEGIGALQGLRNVRCDTSAVTEGGAFEAIVDTLGIDRLVWGSDYPLSHQRGRCVAIGDTLARFYEDSVDWKAVAEHAKVEPLLIGLESLRALKLAVMRLRLTDSEVESIFRDNALRILER
;
A
#
# COMPACT_ATOMS: atom_id res chain seq x y z
N MET A 1 -9.44 13.09 15.29
CA MET A 1 -8.72 11.87 15.72
C MET A 1 -8.29 11.10 14.49
N THR A 2 -7.03 10.68 14.44
CA THR A 2 -6.47 9.87 13.35
C THR A 2 -6.24 8.45 13.87
N VAL A 3 -6.62 7.45 13.08
CA VAL A 3 -6.47 6.02 13.40
C VAL A 3 -5.75 5.35 12.24
N THR A 4 -4.67 4.64 12.54
CA THR A 4 -4.01 3.76 11.57
C THR A 4 -4.43 2.32 11.84
N LEU A 5 -4.98 1.66 10.84
CA LEU A 5 -5.47 0.29 10.92
C LEU A 5 -4.60 -0.65 10.09
N HIS A 6 -4.01 -1.64 10.76
CA HIS A 6 -3.39 -2.79 10.13
C HIS A 6 -4.38 -3.96 10.11
N MET A 7 -4.94 -4.30 8.95
CA MET A 7 -5.85 -5.45 8.78
C MET A 7 -5.08 -6.76 8.57
N VAL A 8 -5.67 -7.93 8.85
CA VAL A 8 -4.92 -9.22 8.89
C VAL A 8 -5.58 -10.37 8.10
N LYS A 9 -6.84 -10.26 7.65
CA LYS A 9 -7.49 -11.35 6.89
C LYS A 9 -6.81 -11.64 5.55
N ASP A 10 -6.80 -12.91 5.15
CA ASP A 10 -5.99 -13.46 4.06
C ASP A 10 -6.07 -12.67 2.76
N ARG A 11 -7.28 -12.37 2.27
CA ARG A 11 -7.46 -11.61 1.01
C ARG A 11 -7.55 -10.09 1.22
N ALA A 12 -7.13 -9.58 2.38
CA ALA A 12 -7.02 -8.15 2.67
C ALA A 12 -8.30 -7.36 2.29
N MET A 13 -8.20 -6.43 1.34
CA MET A 13 -9.35 -5.62 0.90
C MET A 13 -10.42 -6.39 0.14
N ALA A 14 -10.12 -7.54 -0.44
CA ALA A 14 -11.10 -8.41 -1.09
C ALA A 14 -11.97 -9.20 -0.08
N GLU A 15 -11.69 -9.11 1.22
CA GLU A 15 -12.49 -9.75 2.26
C GLU A 15 -13.73 -8.91 2.61
N PRO A 16 -14.96 -9.42 2.40
CA PRO A 16 -16.18 -8.66 2.70
C PRO A 16 -16.26 -8.21 4.16
N ALA A 17 -15.81 -9.05 5.09
CA ALA A 17 -15.79 -8.70 6.51
C ALA A 17 -14.84 -7.54 6.86
N ASN A 18 -13.76 -7.31 6.09
CA ASN A 18 -12.94 -6.11 6.24
C ASN A 18 -13.66 -4.89 5.69
N GLN A 19 -14.27 -5.01 4.50
CA GLN A 19 -15.03 -3.94 3.84
C GLN A 19 -16.17 -3.43 4.73
N GLU A 20 -17.03 -4.35 5.19
CA GLU A 20 -18.17 -4.06 6.08
C GLU A 20 -17.72 -3.34 7.36
N ARG A 21 -16.62 -3.80 7.96
CA ARG A 21 -16.13 -3.22 9.22
C ARG A 21 -15.56 -1.81 9.02
N ILE A 22 -14.81 -1.60 7.94
CA ILE A 22 -14.26 -0.29 7.59
C ILE A 22 -15.42 0.68 7.30
N GLU A 23 -16.36 0.27 6.46
CA GLU A 23 -17.53 1.07 6.12
C GLU A 23 -18.33 1.44 7.36
N PHE A 24 -18.62 0.47 8.23
CA PHE A 24 -19.34 0.70 9.48
C PHE A 24 -18.67 1.78 10.33
N PHE A 25 -17.36 1.69 10.58
CA PHE A 25 -16.66 2.66 11.41
C PHE A 25 -16.54 4.02 10.74
N CYS A 26 -16.29 4.07 9.43
CA CYS A 26 -16.18 5.32 8.69
C CYS A 26 -17.50 6.09 8.64
N ARG A 27 -18.64 5.38 8.51
CA ARG A 27 -19.98 5.99 8.56
C ARG A 27 -20.39 6.38 9.97
N LYS A 28 -20.09 5.53 10.97
CA LYS A 28 -20.41 5.81 12.38
C LYS A 28 -19.61 6.99 12.93
N TYR A 29 -18.37 7.16 12.47
CA TYR A 29 -17.46 8.21 12.93
C TYR A 29 -16.95 9.05 11.74
N PRO A 30 -17.79 9.93 11.16
CA PRO A 30 -17.42 10.70 9.97
C PRO A 30 -16.25 11.68 10.20
N GLY A 31 -16.00 12.08 11.46
CA GLY A 31 -14.85 12.91 11.84
C GLY A 31 -13.55 12.13 12.11
N MET A 32 -13.59 10.79 12.11
CA MET A 32 -12.38 9.95 12.22
C MET A 32 -11.63 10.00 10.90
N LYS A 33 -10.30 10.14 10.94
CA LYS A 33 -9.43 10.00 9.76
C LYS A 33 -8.75 8.63 9.83
N LEU A 34 -9.20 7.71 8.99
CA LEU A 34 -8.67 6.35 8.94
C LEU A 34 -7.54 6.25 7.91
N ILE A 35 -6.39 5.72 8.31
CA ILE A 35 -5.29 5.33 7.44
C ILE A 35 -5.24 3.80 7.43
N LEU A 36 -5.41 3.19 6.27
CA LEU A 36 -5.24 1.76 6.05
C LEU A 36 -3.76 1.49 5.75
N ALA A 37 -3.10 0.74 6.64
CA ALA A 37 -1.69 0.46 6.53
C ALA A 37 -1.36 -0.40 5.30
N HIS A 38 -0.17 -0.18 4.72
CA HIS A 38 0.40 -1.01 3.65
C HIS A 38 -0.51 -1.10 2.42
N ALA A 39 -0.98 0.02 1.89
CA ALA A 39 -1.92 0.09 0.77
C ALA A 39 -3.18 -0.75 1.02
N ALA A 40 -3.72 -0.66 2.25
CA ALA A 40 -4.78 -1.54 2.75
C ALA A 40 -4.41 -3.03 2.69
N ARG A 41 -3.19 -3.36 3.13
CA ARG A 41 -2.53 -4.67 2.98
C ARG A 41 -2.49 -5.15 1.52
N GLY A 42 -2.28 -4.22 0.58
CA GLY A 42 -2.17 -4.45 -0.85
C GLY A 42 -0.85 -5.08 -1.29
N PHE A 43 -0.35 -6.08 -0.56
CA PHE A 43 0.83 -6.86 -0.98
C PHE A 43 0.53 -7.79 -2.16
N ASN A 44 -0.75 -8.12 -2.37
CA ASN A 44 -1.23 -8.74 -3.59
C ASN A 44 -2.16 -7.74 -4.32
N PRO A 45 -1.78 -7.22 -5.50
CA PRO A 45 -2.54 -6.18 -6.18
C PRO A 45 -3.92 -6.67 -6.64
N TYR A 46 -4.11 -7.96 -6.92
CA TYR A 46 -5.40 -8.50 -7.34
C TYR A 46 -6.46 -8.37 -6.24
N HIS A 47 -6.08 -8.61 -4.99
CA HIS A 47 -6.96 -8.41 -3.84
C HIS A 47 -7.34 -6.93 -3.65
N THR A 48 -6.41 -6.01 -3.92
CA THR A 48 -6.70 -4.57 -3.90
C THR A 48 -7.66 -4.21 -5.03
N ILE A 49 -7.39 -4.62 -6.26
CA ILE A 49 -8.24 -4.34 -7.45
C ILE A 49 -9.66 -4.83 -7.23
N GLU A 50 -9.83 -6.05 -6.71
CA GLU A 50 -11.14 -6.64 -6.43
C GLU A 50 -11.91 -5.91 -5.33
N GLY A 51 -11.23 -5.50 -4.26
CA GLY A 51 -11.88 -5.04 -3.03
C GLY A 51 -11.94 -3.53 -2.81
N ILE A 52 -11.05 -2.75 -3.41
CA ILE A 52 -10.87 -1.33 -3.05
C ILE A 52 -12.09 -0.47 -3.41
N GLY A 53 -12.89 -0.90 -4.39
CA GLY A 53 -14.15 -0.26 -4.78
C GLY A 53 -15.15 -0.13 -3.63
N ALA A 54 -15.11 -1.02 -2.63
CA ALA A 54 -15.99 -0.96 -1.46
C ALA A 54 -15.78 0.31 -0.61
N LEU A 55 -14.65 1.00 -0.78
CA LEU A 55 -14.35 2.24 -0.05
C LEU A 55 -14.82 3.51 -0.78
N GLN A 56 -15.38 3.38 -1.99
CA GLN A 56 -15.87 4.53 -2.74
C GLN A 56 -16.97 5.28 -1.96
N GLY A 57 -16.87 6.62 -1.97
CA GLY A 57 -17.75 7.49 -1.19
C GLY A 57 -17.33 7.71 0.27
N LEU A 58 -16.41 6.91 0.82
CA LEU A 58 -15.83 7.16 2.14
C LEU A 58 -14.75 8.24 2.05
N ARG A 59 -15.10 9.47 2.41
CA ARG A 59 -14.20 10.64 2.33
C ARG A 59 -13.12 10.70 3.40
N ASN A 60 -13.23 9.84 4.41
CA ASN A 60 -12.40 9.86 5.61
C ASN A 60 -11.44 8.66 5.72
N VAL A 61 -11.25 7.92 4.62
CA VAL A 61 -10.31 6.80 4.49
C VAL A 61 -9.16 7.19 3.57
N ARG A 62 -7.95 6.79 3.92
CA ARG A 62 -6.72 6.92 3.10
C ARG A 62 -5.89 5.66 3.26
N CYS A 63 -4.94 5.43 2.38
CA CYS A 63 -4.02 4.30 2.41
C CYS A 63 -2.58 4.82 2.40
N ASP A 64 -1.70 4.24 3.22
CA ASP A 64 -0.27 4.56 3.15
C ASP A 64 0.49 3.60 2.23
N THR A 65 1.72 3.94 1.83
CA THR A 65 2.56 3.10 0.94
C THR A 65 3.45 2.11 1.68
N SER A 66 3.39 2.09 3.03
CA SER A 66 4.40 1.52 3.91
C SER A 66 4.78 0.09 3.52
N ALA A 67 6.06 -0.15 3.22
CA ALA A 67 6.65 -1.46 2.87
C ALA A 67 6.00 -2.25 1.72
N VAL A 68 5.04 -1.67 0.99
CA VAL A 68 4.44 -2.34 -0.16
C VAL A 68 5.40 -2.23 -1.33
N THR A 69 5.77 -3.37 -1.88
CA THR A 69 6.71 -3.49 -2.98
C THR A 69 6.02 -3.83 -4.30
N GLU A 70 4.69 -3.97 -4.33
CA GLU A 70 3.89 -4.20 -5.54
C GLU A 70 3.16 -2.92 -5.97
N GLY A 71 3.50 -2.39 -7.15
CA GLY A 71 2.97 -1.11 -7.63
C GLY A 71 1.47 -1.13 -7.94
N GLY A 72 0.91 -2.28 -8.34
CA GLY A 72 -0.48 -2.41 -8.77
C GLY A 72 -1.51 -2.06 -7.67
N ALA A 73 -1.15 -2.21 -6.39
CA ALA A 73 -2.03 -1.78 -5.31
C ALA A 73 -2.14 -0.24 -5.24
N PHE A 74 -1.04 0.47 -5.48
CA PHE A 74 -1.05 1.94 -5.54
C PHE A 74 -1.87 2.43 -6.74
N GLU A 75 -1.70 1.80 -7.90
CA GLU A 75 -2.48 2.08 -9.11
C GLU A 75 -3.98 1.92 -8.83
N ALA A 76 -4.39 0.77 -8.30
CA ALA A 76 -5.79 0.48 -7.99
C ALA A 76 -6.40 1.49 -6.99
N ILE A 77 -5.65 1.90 -5.97
CA ILE A 77 -6.10 2.91 -5.00
C ILE A 77 -6.30 4.27 -5.68
N VAL A 78 -5.33 4.73 -6.46
CA VAL A 78 -5.42 6.04 -7.12
C VAL A 78 -6.53 6.06 -8.17
N ASP A 79 -6.62 5.02 -9.00
CA ASP A 79 -7.66 4.91 -10.04
C ASP A 79 -9.08 4.87 -9.44
N THR A 80 -9.25 4.22 -8.29
CA THR A 80 -10.58 3.99 -7.71
C THR A 80 -11.01 5.07 -6.73
N LEU A 81 -10.09 5.55 -5.90
CA LEU A 81 -10.38 6.44 -4.78
C LEU A 81 -9.84 7.87 -4.98
N GLY A 82 -8.89 8.05 -5.90
CA GLY A 82 -8.24 9.33 -6.18
C GLY A 82 -6.88 9.49 -5.51
N ILE A 83 -6.05 10.35 -6.11
CA ILE A 83 -4.68 10.63 -5.67
C ILE A 83 -4.60 11.16 -4.23
N ASP A 84 -5.64 11.85 -3.75
CA ASP A 84 -5.71 12.41 -2.41
C ASP A 84 -5.94 11.35 -1.30
N ARG A 85 -6.06 10.08 -1.70
CA ARG A 85 -6.23 8.92 -0.81
C ARG A 85 -4.95 8.13 -0.59
N LEU A 86 -3.87 8.40 -1.31
CA LEU A 86 -2.59 7.72 -1.15
C LEU A 86 -1.58 8.61 -0.40
N VAL A 87 -0.94 8.08 0.65
CA VAL A 87 0.02 8.82 1.48
C VAL A 87 1.33 8.05 1.54
N TRP A 88 2.46 8.74 1.41
CA TRP A 88 3.74 8.07 1.58
C TRP A 88 3.96 7.64 3.04
N GLY A 89 4.41 6.41 3.22
CA GLY A 89 4.89 5.87 4.48
C GLY A 89 6.07 4.93 4.22
N SER A 90 7.06 4.94 5.12
CA SER A 90 8.27 4.12 4.97
C SER A 90 8.12 2.73 5.55
N ASP A 91 7.42 2.59 6.68
CA ASP A 91 7.44 1.40 7.56
C ASP A 91 8.75 1.19 8.32
N TYR A 92 9.32 2.22 8.94
CA TYR A 92 10.48 2.02 9.82
C TYR A 92 10.10 1.17 11.06
N PRO A 93 10.88 0.14 11.45
CA PRO A 93 12.21 -0.23 10.93
C PRO A 93 12.21 -1.31 9.82
N LEU A 94 11.06 -1.87 9.45
CA LEU A 94 10.97 -2.91 8.41
C LEU A 94 11.60 -2.45 7.09
N SER A 95 11.42 -1.18 6.73
CA SER A 95 12.01 -0.55 5.55
C SER A 95 13.53 -0.66 5.44
N HIS A 96 14.21 -0.88 6.56
CA HIS A 96 15.67 -1.02 6.64
C HIS A 96 16.13 -2.48 6.62
N GLN A 97 15.20 -3.44 6.54
CA GLN A 97 15.55 -4.83 6.26
C GLN A 97 15.78 -5.01 4.76
N ARG A 98 16.57 -6.02 4.39
CA ARG A 98 16.83 -6.39 3.00
C ARG A 98 15.85 -7.47 2.54
N GLY A 99 15.17 -7.23 1.43
CA GLY A 99 14.14 -8.13 0.95
C GLY A 99 13.08 -7.45 0.08
N ARG A 100 12.01 -8.20 -0.21
CA ARG A 100 10.87 -7.76 -1.01
C ARG A 100 9.63 -8.62 -0.71
N CYS A 101 8.45 -8.01 -0.74
CA CYS A 101 7.18 -8.74 -0.80
C CYS A 101 6.76 -8.93 -2.26
N VAL A 102 6.29 -10.12 -2.62
CA VAL A 102 5.86 -10.43 -3.99
C VAL A 102 4.52 -11.14 -3.93
N ALA A 103 3.61 -10.74 -4.81
CA ALA A 103 2.36 -11.48 -5.03
C ALA A 103 2.67 -12.77 -5.78
N ILE A 104 2.29 -13.91 -5.23
CA ILE A 104 2.46 -15.22 -5.87
C ILE A 104 1.14 -15.98 -5.77
N GLY A 105 0.53 -16.30 -6.91
CA GLY A 105 -0.82 -16.86 -6.96
C GLY A 105 -1.82 -15.96 -6.22
N ASP A 106 -2.67 -16.57 -5.38
CA ASP A 106 -3.67 -15.85 -4.57
C ASP A 106 -3.13 -15.45 -3.18
N THR A 107 -1.81 -15.33 -3.00
CA THR A 107 -1.19 -14.96 -1.72
C THR A 107 -0.06 -13.94 -1.90
N LEU A 108 0.56 -13.57 -0.77
CA LEU A 108 1.79 -12.78 -0.73
C LEU A 108 2.91 -13.66 -0.15
N ALA A 109 4.08 -13.58 -0.76
CA ALA A 109 5.31 -14.15 -0.22
C ALA A 109 6.25 -13.02 0.18
N ARG A 110 6.86 -13.15 1.35
CA ARG A 110 7.87 -12.21 1.82
C ARG A 110 9.23 -12.88 1.79
N PHE A 111 10.14 -12.30 1.04
CA PHE A 111 11.50 -12.78 0.92
C PHE A 111 12.44 -11.78 1.57
N TYR A 112 13.13 -12.21 2.61
CA TYR A 112 14.25 -11.55 3.24
C TYR A 112 15.58 -12.09 2.70
N GLU A 113 16.65 -11.33 2.91
CA GLU A 113 18.02 -11.70 2.50
C GLU A 113 18.44 -13.10 2.95
N ASP A 114 18.03 -13.53 4.14
CA ASP A 114 18.36 -14.81 4.76
C ASP A 114 17.32 -15.92 4.53
N SER A 115 16.16 -15.60 3.95
CA SER A 115 15.04 -16.54 3.79
C SER A 115 15.06 -17.35 2.48
N VAL A 116 15.91 -16.97 1.53
CA VAL A 116 15.99 -17.56 0.19
C VAL A 116 17.44 -17.74 -0.20
N ASP A 117 17.76 -18.87 -0.85
CA ASP A 117 19.02 -18.97 -1.59
C ASP A 117 18.91 -18.16 -2.88
N TRP A 118 19.32 -16.89 -2.80
CA TRP A 118 19.30 -15.94 -3.93
C TRP A 118 20.13 -16.37 -5.13
N LYS A 119 21.09 -17.30 -4.96
CA LYS A 119 21.84 -17.87 -6.08
C LYS A 119 21.03 -18.95 -6.80
N ALA A 120 20.25 -19.73 -6.07
CA ALA A 120 19.42 -20.78 -6.64
C ALA A 120 18.20 -20.22 -7.40
N VAL A 121 17.64 -19.08 -6.97
CA VAL A 121 16.49 -18.44 -7.64
C VAL A 121 16.88 -17.48 -8.77
N ALA A 122 18.15 -17.13 -8.88
CA ALA A 122 18.67 -16.23 -9.92
C ALA A 122 18.87 -16.99 -11.25
N GLU A 123 17.96 -16.83 -12.22
CA GLU A 123 18.08 -17.49 -13.52
C GLU A 123 19.11 -16.85 -14.46
N HIS A 124 19.22 -15.52 -14.44
CA HIS A 124 20.00 -14.77 -15.44
C HIS A 124 21.09 -13.87 -14.87
N ALA A 125 20.93 -13.40 -13.64
CA ALA A 125 21.87 -12.47 -13.00
C ALA A 125 21.83 -12.62 -11.48
N LYS A 126 22.96 -12.31 -10.83
CA LYS A 126 23.04 -12.26 -9.36
C LYS A 126 21.95 -11.34 -8.81
N VAL A 127 21.12 -11.87 -7.91
CA VAL A 127 20.13 -11.09 -7.17
C VAL A 127 20.72 -10.68 -5.83
N GLU A 128 20.77 -9.37 -5.57
CA GLU A 128 21.15 -8.79 -4.28
C GLU A 128 19.95 -8.05 -3.70
N PRO A 129 19.32 -8.55 -2.64
CA PRO A 129 18.18 -7.89 -2.02
C PRO A 129 18.53 -6.50 -1.51
N LEU A 130 17.79 -5.51 -2.00
CA LEU A 130 17.88 -4.13 -1.54
C LEU A 130 17.06 -3.93 -0.25
N LEU A 131 17.20 -2.75 0.36
CA LEU A 131 16.34 -2.33 1.46
C LEU A 131 14.88 -2.31 1.01
N ILE A 132 13.97 -2.87 1.81
CA ILE A 132 12.53 -2.93 1.50
C ILE A 132 11.98 -1.53 1.22
N GLY A 133 12.46 -0.49 1.92
CA GLY A 133 12.06 0.89 1.66
C GLY A 133 12.42 1.38 0.25
N LEU A 134 13.58 0.96 -0.29
CA LEU A 134 13.99 1.28 -1.66
C LEU A 134 13.16 0.49 -2.67
N GLU A 135 12.89 -0.79 -2.41
CA GLU A 135 11.99 -1.60 -3.24
C GLU A 135 10.57 -1.02 -3.29
N SER A 136 10.07 -0.52 -2.15
CA SER A 136 8.77 0.14 -2.05
C SER A 136 8.75 1.47 -2.81
N LEU A 137 9.79 2.30 -2.70
CA LEU A 137 9.95 3.51 -3.50
C LEU A 137 10.03 3.22 -5.00
N ARG A 138 10.71 2.14 -5.42
CA ARG A 138 10.74 1.71 -6.82
C ARG A 138 9.35 1.31 -7.32
N ALA A 139 8.59 0.59 -6.50
CA ALA A 139 7.21 0.20 -6.81
C ALA A 139 6.29 1.43 -6.94
N LEU A 140 6.39 2.38 -6.01
CA LEU A 140 5.65 3.64 -6.06
C LEU A 140 6.04 4.46 -7.29
N LYS A 141 7.33 4.54 -7.62
CA LYS A 141 7.81 5.23 -8.82
C LYS A 141 7.23 4.61 -10.09
N LEU A 142 7.16 3.28 -10.19
CA LEU A 142 6.55 2.61 -11.33
C LEU A 142 5.06 2.97 -11.46
N ALA A 143 4.31 2.93 -10.35
CA ALA A 143 2.90 3.30 -10.32
C ALA A 143 2.68 4.76 -10.74
N VAL A 144 3.48 5.70 -10.21
CA VAL A 144 3.50 7.12 -10.58
C VAL A 144 3.68 7.29 -12.10
N MET A 145 4.63 6.57 -12.70
CA MET A 145 4.89 6.62 -14.14
C MET A 145 3.72 6.04 -14.95
N ARG A 146 3.10 4.95 -14.49
CA ARG A 146 1.96 4.30 -15.15
C ARG A 146 0.70 5.17 -15.12
N LEU A 147 0.45 5.80 -13.98
CA LEU A 147 -0.66 6.73 -13.76
C LEU A 147 -0.43 8.10 -14.43
N ARG A 148 0.79 8.37 -14.93
CA ARG A 148 1.19 9.64 -15.56
C ARG A 148 0.98 10.84 -14.63
N LEU A 149 1.28 10.65 -13.35
CA LEU A 149 1.14 11.72 -12.36
C LEU A 149 2.13 12.85 -12.63
N THR A 150 1.67 14.07 -12.40
CA THR A 150 2.46 15.29 -12.42
C THR A 150 3.34 15.43 -11.17
N ASP A 151 4.36 16.27 -11.22
CA ASP A 151 5.25 16.51 -10.08
C ASP A 151 4.48 16.98 -8.82
N SER A 152 3.43 17.78 -8.98
CA SER A 152 2.59 18.24 -7.86
C SER A 152 1.71 17.14 -7.26
N GLU A 153 1.28 16.17 -8.06
CA GLU A 153 0.59 14.98 -7.58
C GLU A 153 1.54 14.04 -6.84
N VAL A 154 2.79 13.92 -7.30
CA VAL A 154 3.83 13.19 -6.58
C VAL A 154 4.11 13.87 -5.23
N GLU A 155 4.30 15.19 -5.22
CA GLU A 155 4.48 15.96 -3.98
C GLU A 155 3.30 15.78 -3.02
N SER A 156 2.08 15.72 -3.55
CA SER A 156 0.88 15.45 -2.76
C SER A 156 0.94 14.11 -2.04
N ILE A 157 1.43 13.04 -2.67
CA ILE A 157 1.61 11.73 -2.03
C ILE A 157 2.62 11.83 -0.88
N PHE A 158 3.76 12.49 -1.10
CA PHE A 158 4.87 12.54 -0.14
C PHE A 158 4.64 13.51 1.03
N ARG A 159 3.76 14.50 0.88
CA ARG A 159 3.60 15.57 1.88
C ARG A 159 2.16 16.01 2.07
N ASP A 160 1.52 16.54 1.04
CA ASP A 160 0.29 17.32 1.25
C ASP A 160 -0.89 16.48 1.74
N ASN A 161 -0.98 15.22 1.29
CA ASN A 161 -1.99 14.28 1.77
C ASN A 161 -1.83 14.00 3.27
N ALA A 162 -0.60 13.88 3.77
CA ALA A 162 -0.31 13.72 5.19
C ALA A 162 -0.67 14.97 5.99
N LEU A 163 -0.31 16.17 5.50
CA LEU A 163 -0.67 17.43 6.15
C LEU A 163 -2.19 17.62 6.25
N ARG A 164 -2.95 17.27 5.20
CA ARG A 164 -4.42 17.26 5.23
C ARG A 164 -5.00 16.34 6.32
N ILE A 165 -4.28 15.26 6.68
CA ILE A 165 -4.67 14.38 7.79
C ILE A 165 -4.34 15.00 9.15
N LEU A 166 -3.18 15.66 9.30
CA LEU A 166 -2.66 16.08 10.59
C LEU A 166 -3.11 17.48 11.02
N GLU A 167 -3.22 18.43 10.09
CA GLU A 167 -3.39 19.87 10.39
C GLU A 167 -4.86 20.33 10.42
N ARG A 168 -5.82 19.40 10.51
CA ARG A 168 -7.26 19.72 10.59
C ARG A 168 -7.93 19.11 11.82
#